data_AF-A0A7K2CQS4-F1
#
_entry.id   AF-A0A7K2CQS4-F1
#
_cell.length_a   1.000
_cell.length_b   1.000
_cell.length_c   1.000
_cell.angle_alpha   90.00
_cell.angle_beta   90.00
_cell.angle_gamma   90.00
#
_symmetry.space_group_name_H-M   'P 1'
#
loop_
_entity.id
_entity.type
_entity.pdbx_description
1 polymer ?
#
loop_
_entity_poly.entity_id
_entity_poly.type
_entity_poly.pdbx_seq_one_letter_code
_entity_poly.pdbx_strand_id
1 'polypeptide(L)'
;MVLGAAVLEAVVLGDGTGSDGDRYRLCVANGAAITNDAFLRACRGLPVDRVPVWFMRQAGRSLPEYRAIRGEGSMLDTIARPEVATEITLQPVRRYGVDAAILYSDIVVPTHAIGFGVDIVPGVGPVVEHPFREARDLNRLRPLDPETDTPYVLETVGNLVAELNVPLIAFAGAPFTMASYLVEGGPSRTHGL
;
A
#
# COMPACT_ATOMS: atom_id res chain seq x y z
N MET A 1 -18.43 -10.01 7.37
CA MET A 1 -17.29 -10.85 7.80
C MET A 1 -16.04 -10.28 7.13
N VAL A 2 -15.41 -9.29 7.77
CA VAL A 2 -14.19 -8.64 7.25
C VAL A 2 -13.01 -9.33 7.93
N LEU A 3 -12.53 -10.41 7.32
CA LEU A 3 -11.30 -11.08 7.71
C LEU A 3 -10.29 -10.84 6.60
N GLY A 4 -9.23 -10.12 6.94
CA GLY A 4 -8.16 -9.74 6.04
C GLY A 4 -7.35 -8.66 6.72
N ALA A 5 -6.67 -9.02 7.80
CA ALA A 5 -5.71 -8.14 8.43
C ALA A 5 -4.67 -7.75 7.36
N ALA A 6 -4.68 -6.49 6.93
CA ALA A 6 -3.48 -5.89 6.40
C ALA A 6 -2.58 -5.62 7.60
N VAL A 7 -1.32 -6.01 7.54
CA VAL A 7 -0.35 -5.50 8.50
C VAL A 7 -0.11 -4.05 8.07
N LEU A 8 -0.66 -3.11 8.82
CA LEU A 8 -0.33 -1.70 8.67
C LEU A 8 1.03 -1.48 9.33
N GLU A 9 2.10 -1.45 8.53
CA GLU A 9 3.36 -0.84 8.95
C GLU A 9 3.37 0.59 8.44
N ALA A 10 3.14 1.54 9.34
CA ALA A 10 3.36 2.95 9.03
C ALA A 10 4.86 3.19 8.90
N VAL A 11 5.37 3.19 7.67
CA VAL A 11 6.73 3.64 7.38
C VAL A 11 6.74 5.17 7.42
N VAL A 12 7.09 5.71 8.59
CA VAL A 12 7.28 7.15 8.77
C VAL A 12 8.62 7.56 8.18
N LEU A 13 8.58 8.44 7.18
CA LEU A 13 9.74 9.08 6.60
C LEU A 13 9.59 10.59 6.88
N GLY A 14 10.30 11.10 7.89
CA GLY A 14 10.27 12.52 8.27
C GLY A 14 11.04 12.84 9.55
N ASP A 15 11.59 14.05 9.63
CA ASP A 15 12.38 14.55 10.76
C ASP A 15 11.47 14.97 11.93
N GLY A 16 11.45 14.15 12.98
CA GLY A 16 10.88 14.49 14.27
C GLY A 16 11.84 14.07 15.38
N THR A 17 12.30 15.02 16.20
CA THR A 17 13.11 14.76 17.39
C THR A 17 12.25 14.14 18.49
N GLY A 18 11.95 12.85 18.35
CA GLY A 18 11.32 12.04 19.39
C GLY A 18 12.36 11.59 20.40
N SER A 19 12.37 12.23 21.58
CA SER A 19 13.14 11.79 22.74
C SER A 19 12.50 10.57 23.40
N ASP A 20 12.61 9.38 22.81
CA ASP A 20 12.63 8.15 23.61
C ASP A 20 13.14 6.93 22.83
N GLY A 21 13.95 6.12 23.49
CA GLY A 21 14.82 5.09 22.90
C GLY A 21 14.15 3.77 22.52
N ASP A 22 13.12 3.80 21.66
CA ASP A 22 12.51 2.58 21.13
C ASP A 22 13.07 2.16 19.76
N ARG A 23 13.42 0.88 19.66
CA ARG A 23 14.24 0.27 18.58
C ARG A 23 13.46 0.02 17.28
N TYR A 24 13.03 1.07 16.59
CA TYR A 24 12.64 0.99 15.18
C TYR A 24 13.46 2.00 14.37
N ARG A 25 14.14 1.54 13.31
CA ARG A 25 14.95 2.41 12.45
C ARG A 25 14.02 3.38 11.72
N LEU A 26 14.06 4.65 12.11
CA LEU A 26 13.60 5.76 11.30
C LEU A 26 14.54 5.85 10.09
N CYS A 27 14.11 5.36 8.93
CA CYS A 27 14.83 5.59 7.68
C CYS A 27 14.54 7.03 7.24
N VAL A 28 15.42 7.95 7.58
CA VAL A 28 15.25 9.37 7.23
C VAL A 28 15.75 9.59 5.80
N ALA A 29 14.84 9.86 4.87
CA ALA A 29 15.17 10.43 3.57
C ALA A 29 14.92 11.94 3.61
N ASN A 30 15.84 12.74 3.07
CA ASN A 30 15.79 14.21 2.97
C ASN A 30 14.62 14.69 2.08
N GLY A 31 13.39 14.59 2.57
CA GLY A 31 12.15 15.08 1.93
C GLY A 31 11.55 16.28 2.67
N ALA A 32 10.46 16.84 2.15
CA ALA A 32 9.75 17.97 2.76
C ALA A 32 9.43 17.67 4.24
N ALA A 33 9.64 18.67 5.12
CA ALA A 33 9.34 18.50 6.54
C ALA A 33 7.85 18.18 6.71
N ILE A 34 7.53 17.06 7.37
CA ILE A 34 6.16 16.74 7.80
C ILE A 34 5.69 17.88 8.70
N THR A 35 4.70 18.66 8.24
CA THR A 35 4.16 19.78 9.02
C THR A 35 2.92 19.38 9.83
N ASN A 36 2.27 18.28 9.46
CA ASN A 36 1.16 17.71 10.22
C ASN A 36 1.50 16.27 10.63
N ASP A 37 1.92 16.07 11.89
CA ASP A 37 2.30 14.77 12.44
C ASP A 37 1.22 14.14 13.34
N ALA A 38 0.02 14.73 13.39
CA ALA A 38 -1.04 14.34 14.32
C ALA A 38 -1.39 12.85 14.25
N PHE A 39 -1.39 12.27 13.04
CA PHE A 39 -1.62 10.83 12.85
C PHE A 39 -0.59 9.97 13.60
N LEU A 40 0.71 10.31 13.52
CA LEU A 40 1.77 9.55 14.17
C LEU A 40 1.72 9.67 15.69
N ARG A 41 1.44 10.88 16.18
CA ARG A 41 1.30 11.14 17.60
C ARG A 41 0.12 10.35 18.17
N ALA A 42 -1.02 10.35 17.48
CA ALA A 42 -2.17 9.54 17.87
C ALA A 42 -1.86 8.03 17.86
N CYS A 43 -1.17 7.51 16.84
CA CYS A 43 -0.74 6.10 16.79
C CYS A 43 0.18 5.71 17.96
N ARG A 44 0.94 6.66 18.51
CA ARG A 44 1.82 6.48 19.68
C ARG A 44 1.12 6.76 21.01
N GLY A 45 -0.17 7.07 21.02
CA GLY A 45 -0.92 7.44 22.22
C GLY A 45 -0.52 8.80 22.81
N LEU A 46 0.12 9.68 22.03
CA LEU A 46 0.49 11.03 22.46
C LEU A 46 -0.70 12.00 22.29
N PRO A 47 -0.79 13.07 23.12
CA PRO A 47 -1.92 14.02 23.07
C PRO A 47 -2.01 14.75 21.73
N VAL A 48 -3.19 14.86 21.12
CA VAL A 48 -3.38 15.59 19.83
C VAL A 48 -4.47 16.65 19.94
N ASP A 49 -4.31 17.77 19.23
CA ASP A 49 -5.26 18.90 19.28
C ASP A 49 -6.61 18.57 18.63
N ARG A 50 -6.60 17.62 17.69
CA ARG A 50 -7.78 17.04 17.05
C ARG A 50 -7.55 15.57 16.73
N VAL A 51 -8.63 14.82 16.56
CA VAL A 51 -8.56 13.43 16.10
C VAL A 51 -8.10 13.41 14.63
N PRO A 52 -6.96 12.76 14.29
CA PRO A 52 -6.50 12.66 12.91
C PRO A 52 -7.37 11.66 12.12
N VAL A 53 -7.62 11.96 10.85
CA VAL A 53 -8.49 11.16 9.97
C VAL A 53 -7.81 10.87 8.64
N TRP A 54 -7.92 9.62 8.19
CA TRP A 54 -7.67 9.16 6.83
C TRP A 54 -8.68 8.05 6.51
N PHE A 55 -8.84 7.69 5.23
CA PHE A 55 -9.80 6.65 4.84
C PHE A 55 -9.12 5.52 4.08
N MET A 56 -9.48 4.27 4.41
CA MET A 56 -9.16 3.14 3.55
C MET A 56 -9.76 3.36 2.16
N ARG A 57 -8.95 3.14 1.11
CA ARG A 57 -9.33 3.40 -0.29
C ARG A 57 -9.67 4.87 -0.59
N GLN A 58 -9.05 5.82 0.13
CA GLN A 58 -9.24 7.26 -0.13
C GLN A 58 -8.85 7.68 -1.55
N ALA A 59 -7.82 7.07 -2.11
CA ALA A 59 -7.43 7.22 -3.51
C ALA A 59 -8.11 6.13 -4.34
N GLY A 60 -9.06 6.51 -5.18
CA GLY A 60 -9.79 5.53 -5.98
C GLY A 60 -10.98 6.07 -6.74
N ARG A 61 -11.81 5.14 -7.21
CA ARG A 61 -12.93 5.39 -8.12
C ARG A 61 -14.00 6.32 -7.58
N SER A 62 -13.98 6.76 -6.32
CA SER A 62 -14.87 7.83 -5.85
C SER A 62 -14.50 9.18 -6.46
N LEU A 63 -13.22 9.43 -6.74
CA LEU A 63 -12.70 10.71 -7.22
C LEU A 63 -12.79 10.83 -8.76
N PRO A 64 -13.29 11.95 -9.31
CA PRO A 64 -13.28 12.17 -10.76
C PRO A 64 -11.85 12.33 -11.32
N GLU A 65 -10.96 13.00 -10.60
CA GLU A 65 -9.54 13.17 -10.96
C GLU A 65 -8.78 11.84 -11.02
N TYR A 66 -9.09 10.89 -10.14
CA TYR A 66 -8.58 9.52 -10.23
C TYR A 66 -9.00 8.86 -11.55
N ARG A 67 -10.29 8.94 -11.89
CA ARG A 67 -10.81 8.34 -13.12
C ARG A 67 -10.16 8.94 -14.37
N ALA A 68 -9.83 10.23 -14.33
CA ALA A 68 -9.19 10.94 -15.43
C ALA A 68 -7.75 10.48 -15.70
N ILE A 69 -6.97 10.17 -14.65
CA ILE A 69 -5.53 9.87 -14.79
C ILE A 69 -5.20 8.37 -14.78
N ARG A 70 -6.05 7.54 -14.16
CA ARG A 70 -5.79 6.10 -14.04
C ARG A 70 -5.63 5.43 -15.41
N GLY A 71 -6.33 5.94 -16.42
CA GLY A 71 -6.26 5.45 -17.80
C GLY A 71 -6.86 4.05 -18.01
N GLU A 72 -6.51 3.46 -19.14
CA GLU A 72 -6.84 2.07 -19.49
C GLU A 72 -5.83 1.09 -18.87
N GLY A 73 -6.11 -0.20 -18.93
CA GLY A 73 -5.25 -1.25 -18.37
C GLY A 73 -5.67 -1.74 -16.99
N SER A 74 -4.81 -2.52 -16.35
CA SER A 74 -5.00 -3.11 -15.02
C SER A 74 -4.67 -2.10 -13.90
N MET A 75 -4.94 -2.45 -12.65
CA MET A 75 -4.46 -1.65 -11.52
C MET A 75 -2.94 -1.76 -11.35
N LEU A 76 -2.37 -2.93 -11.64
CA LEU A 76 -0.93 -3.19 -11.58
C LEU A 76 -0.17 -2.34 -12.60
N ASP A 77 -0.73 -2.14 -13.80
CA ASP A 77 -0.16 -1.26 -14.83
C ASP A 77 -0.06 0.19 -14.34
N THR A 78 -1.04 0.62 -13.54
CA THR A 78 -1.03 1.96 -12.95
C THR A 78 0.01 2.08 -11.84
N ILE A 79 0.13 1.05 -10.99
CA ILE A 79 1.12 1.01 -9.90
C ILE A 79 2.55 0.99 -10.46
N ALA A 80 2.77 0.33 -11.60
CA ALA A 80 4.06 0.29 -12.29
C ALA A 80 4.48 1.62 -12.93
N ARG A 81 3.68 2.69 -12.80
CA ARG A 81 3.96 4.05 -13.30
C ARG A 81 4.10 5.02 -12.12
N PRO A 82 5.31 5.24 -11.59
CA PRO A 82 5.53 5.94 -10.34
C PRO A 82 4.90 7.34 -10.27
N GLU A 83 4.96 8.11 -11.34
CA GLU A 83 4.40 9.46 -11.40
C GLU A 83 2.87 9.45 -11.28
N VAL A 84 2.23 8.45 -11.87
CA VAL A 84 0.77 8.29 -11.79
C VAL A 84 0.36 7.78 -10.43
N ALA A 85 1.06 6.78 -9.88
CA ALA A 85 0.79 6.28 -8.54
C ALA A 85 1.00 7.37 -7.47
N THR A 86 2.02 8.22 -7.65
CA THR A 86 2.29 9.40 -6.82
C THR A 86 1.13 10.38 -6.88
N GLU A 87 0.73 10.82 -8.09
CA GLU A 87 -0.37 11.77 -8.24
C GLU A 87 -1.67 11.22 -7.65
N ILE A 88 -2.02 9.95 -7.94
CA ILE A 88 -3.21 9.30 -7.38
C ILE A 88 -3.19 9.32 -5.84
N THR A 89 -2.04 9.05 -5.23
CA THR A 89 -1.90 9.03 -3.76
C THR A 89 -2.09 10.43 -3.16
N LEU A 90 -1.70 11.48 -3.87
CA LEU A 90 -1.79 12.87 -3.40
C LEU A 90 -3.19 13.47 -3.51
N GLN A 91 -4.03 12.98 -4.43
CA GLN A 91 -5.38 13.52 -4.67
C GLN A 91 -6.24 13.67 -3.40
N PRO A 92 -6.37 12.65 -2.51
CA PRO A 92 -7.22 12.76 -1.33
C PRO A 92 -6.65 13.71 -0.28
N VAL A 93 -5.32 13.80 -0.18
CA VAL A 93 -4.65 14.76 0.71
C VAL A 93 -4.99 16.19 0.27
N ARG A 94 -4.85 16.48 -1.03
CA ARG A 94 -5.16 17.79 -1.60
C ARG A 94 -6.65 18.13 -1.53
N ARG A 95 -7.53 17.14 -1.77
CA ARG A 95 -8.98 17.36 -1.83
C ARG A 95 -9.64 17.47 -0.45
N TYR A 96 -9.22 16.64 0.49
CA TYR A 96 -9.91 16.47 1.78
C TYR A 96 -9.10 16.94 2.99
N GLY A 97 -7.80 17.19 2.85
CA GLY A 97 -6.95 17.56 3.98
C GLY A 97 -6.86 16.47 5.05
N VAL A 98 -6.83 15.20 4.62
CA VAL A 98 -6.61 14.04 5.52
C VAL A 98 -5.24 14.11 6.18
N ASP A 99 -5.14 13.53 7.38
CA ASP A 99 -3.96 13.61 8.24
C ASP A 99 -2.90 12.53 7.93
N ALA A 100 -3.15 11.68 6.93
CA ALA A 100 -2.18 10.73 6.40
C ALA A 100 -2.50 10.39 4.94
N ALA A 101 -1.45 10.17 4.16
CA ALA A 101 -1.54 9.52 2.85
C ALA A 101 -1.41 8.02 3.02
N ILE A 102 -2.07 7.23 2.17
CA ILE A 102 -1.81 5.80 2.05
C ILE A 102 -1.37 5.52 0.62
N LEU A 103 -0.24 4.82 0.49
CA LEU A 103 0.35 4.49 -0.80
C LEU A 103 -0.70 3.87 -1.73
N TYR A 104 -0.82 4.39 -2.96
CA TYR A 104 -1.61 3.72 -3.98
C TYR A 104 -0.84 2.50 -4.50
N SER A 105 -1.17 1.33 -3.96
CA SER A 105 -0.60 0.03 -4.30
C SER A 105 -1.66 -1.08 -4.12
N ASP A 106 -1.27 -2.34 -4.27
CA ASP A 106 -2.10 -3.50 -3.95
C ASP A 106 -1.28 -4.57 -3.19
N ILE A 107 -1.94 -5.35 -2.34
CA ILE A 107 -1.30 -6.41 -1.56
C ILE A 107 -0.70 -7.53 -2.42
N VAL A 108 -1.16 -7.70 -3.67
CA VAL A 108 -0.63 -8.71 -4.59
C VAL A 108 0.63 -8.30 -5.34
N VAL A 109 1.06 -7.03 -5.23
CA VAL A 109 2.23 -6.51 -5.95
C VAL A 109 3.49 -7.36 -5.71
N PRO A 110 3.88 -7.75 -4.47
CA PRO A 110 5.05 -8.59 -4.28
C PRO A 110 4.97 -9.94 -4.99
N THR A 111 3.81 -10.60 -4.94
CA THR A 111 3.61 -11.91 -5.58
C THR A 111 3.55 -11.82 -7.10
N HIS A 112 3.00 -10.74 -7.63
CA HIS A 112 3.04 -10.45 -9.06
C HIS A 112 4.48 -10.21 -9.53
N ALA A 113 5.22 -9.37 -8.81
CA ALA A 113 6.58 -8.95 -9.14
C ALA A 113 7.59 -10.11 -9.18
N ILE A 114 7.45 -11.10 -8.29
CA ILE A 114 8.32 -12.30 -8.32
C ILE A 114 7.97 -13.29 -9.44
N GLY A 115 6.93 -13.02 -10.23
CA GLY A 115 6.54 -13.85 -11.37
C GLY A 115 5.69 -15.07 -11.01
N PHE A 116 4.96 -15.04 -9.89
CA PHE A 116 4.14 -16.18 -9.46
C PHE A 116 2.89 -16.41 -10.34
N GLY A 117 2.54 -15.47 -11.21
CA GLY A 117 1.33 -15.53 -12.05
C GLY A 117 0.07 -15.07 -11.31
N VAL A 118 0.20 -14.01 -10.49
CA VAL A 118 -0.94 -13.32 -9.86
C VAL A 118 -1.26 -12.06 -10.67
N ASP A 119 -2.52 -11.83 -10.99
CA ASP A 119 -2.99 -10.63 -11.71
C ASP A 119 -4.30 -10.10 -11.12
N ILE A 120 -4.64 -8.83 -11.37
CA ILE A 120 -5.89 -8.19 -10.94
C ILE A 120 -6.82 -8.04 -12.15
N VAL A 121 -7.83 -8.90 -12.23
CA VAL A 121 -8.82 -8.88 -13.30
C VAL A 121 -9.94 -7.88 -12.99
N PRO A 122 -10.26 -6.92 -13.88
CA PRO A 122 -11.33 -5.95 -13.67
C PRO A 122 -12.68 -6.61 -13.36
N GLY A 123 -13.30 -6.20 -12.26
CA GLY A 123 -14.60 -6.72 -11.82
C GLY A 123 -14.56 -8.10 -11.17
N VAL A 124 -13.41 -8.79 -11.19
CA VAL A 124 -13.21 -10.08 -10.52
C VAL A 124 -12.36 -9.87 -9.26
N GLY A 125 -11.19 -9.24 -9.39
CA GLY A 125 -10.20 -9.12 -8.31
C GLY A 125 -8.94 -9.94 -8.62
N PRO A 126 -8.13 -10.28 -7.62
CA PRO A 126 -6.90 -11.03 -7.83
C PRO A 126 -7.19 -12.47 -8.28
N VAL A 127 -6.47 -12.93 -9.30
CA VAL A 127 -6.55 -14.26 -9.88
C VAL A 127 -5.14 -14.84 -9.95
N VAL A 128 -5.01 -16.13 -9.65
CA VAL A 128 -3.73 -16.85 -9.71
C VAL A 128 -3.81 -17.90 -10.80
N GLU A 129 -2.91 -17.84 -11.78
CA GLU A 129 -2.89 -18.76 -12.92
C GLU A 129 -2.69 -20.22 -12.47
N HIS A 130 -1.78 -20.43 -11.52
CA HIS A 130 -1.43 -21.74 -10.99
C HIS A 130 -1.51 -21.76 -9.46
N PRO A 131 -2.71 -21.96 -8.87
CA PRO A 131 -2.90 -21.96 -7.43
C PRO A 131 -2.11 -23.09 -6.74
N PHE A 132 -1.79 -22.91 -5.47
CA PHE A 132 -1.18 -23.94 -4.63
C PHE A 132 -2.11 -25.13 -4.41
N ARG A 133 -1.57 -26.34 -4.65
CA ARG A 133 -2.26 -27.61 -4.42
C ARG A 133 -1.43 -28.60 -3.61
N GLU A 134 -0.12 -28.42 -3.59
CA GLU A 134 0.81 -29.35 -2.94
C GLU A 134 2.09 -28.65 -2.47
N ALA A 135 2.82 -29.29 -1.55
CA ALA A 135 3.99 -28.68 -0.90
C ALA A 135 5.08 -28.24 -1.89
N ARG A 136 5.26 -28.96 -3.02
CA ARG A 136 6.27 -28.59 -4.03
C ARG A 136 5.99 -27.27 -4.71
N ASP A 137 4.76 -26.77 -4.66
CA ASP A 137 4.43 -25.47 -5.25
C ASP A 137 5.14 -24.31 -4.55
N LEU A 138 5.50 -24.47 -3.26
CA LEU A 138 6.27 -23.47 -2.51
C LEU A 138 7.59 -23.12 -3.18
N ASN A 139 8.16 -24.04 -3.98
CA ASN A 139 9.40 -23.81 -4.74
C ASN A 139 9.24 -22.71 -5.80
N ARG A 140 8.00 -22.33 -6.16
CA ARG A 140 7.71 -21.22 -7.08
C ARG A 140 7.79 -19.85 -6.40
N LEU A 141 7.72 -19.79 -5.06
CA LEU A 141 7.93 -18.55 -4.31
C LEU A 141 9.42 -18.34 -4.08
N ARG A 142 10.01 -17.41 -4.83
CA ARG A 142 11.36 -16.91 -4.57
C ARG A 142 11.33 -15.69 -3.65
N PRO A 143 12.45 -15.36 -2.98
CA PRO A 143 12.59 -14.07 -2.31
C PRO A 143 12.33 -12.90 -3.26
N LEU A 144 11.67 -11.87 -2.73
CA LEU A 144 11.52 -10.57 -3.37
C LEU A 144 12.81 -9.77 -3.17
N ASP A 145 13.34 -9.21 -4.25
CA ASP A 145 14.35 -8.17 -4.22
C ASP A 145 13.69 -6.84 -4.62
N PRO A 146 13.45 -5.90 -3.68
CA PRO A 146 12.70 -4.67 -3.96
C PRO A 146 13.32 -3.80 -5.06
N GLU A 147 14.65 -3.81 -5.20
CA GLU A 147 15.38 -2.97 -6.16
C GLU A 147 15.20 -3.49 -7.59
N THR A 148 15.08 -4.81 -7.76
CA THR A 148 14.90 -5.41 -9.09
C THR A 148 13.45 -5.67 -9.42
N ASP A 149 12.66 -6.12 -8.45
CA ASP A 149 11.29 -6.62 -8.67
C ASP A 149 10.25 -5.50 -8.55
N THR A 150 10.48 -4.53 -7.67
CA THR A 150 9.54 -3.42 -7.41
C THR A 150 10.18 -2.03 -7.39
N PRO A 151 11.09 -1.68 -8.32
CA PRO A 151 11.73 -0.36 -8.31
C PRO A 151 10.72 0.78 -8.42
N TYR A 152 9.61 0.54 -9.12
CA TYR A 152 8.51 1.50 -9.26
C TYR A 152 7.83 1.83 -7.92
N VAL A 153 7.76 0.89 -6.98
CA VAL A 153 7.21 1.15 -5.63
C VAL A 153 8.18 2.04 -4.85
N LEU A 154 9.48 1.74 -4.91
CA LEU A 154 10.51 2.53 -4.23
C LEU A 154 10.53 3.98 -4.77
N GLU A 155 10.43 4.14 -6.08
CA GLU A 155 10.37 5.46 -6.72
C GLU A 155 9.10 6.23 -6.31
N THR A 156 7.93 5.57 -6.30
CA THR A 156 6.68 6.18 -5.84
C THR A 156 6.79 6.65 -4.38
N VAL A 157 7.35 5.81 -3.50
CA VAL A 157 7.58 6.19 -2.10
C VAL A 157 8.53 7.38 -2.02
N GLY A 158 9.64 7.38 -2.76
CA GLY A 158 10.58 8.49 -2.82
C GLY A 158 9.91 9.81 -3.24
N ASN A 159 9.12 9.79 -4.30
CA ASN A 159 8.37 10.96 -4.78
C ASN A 159 7.39 11.46 -3.71
N LEU A 160 6.62 10.55 -3.10
CA LEU A 160 5.64 10.91 -2.08
C LEU A 160 6.29 11.53 -0.84
N VAL A 161 7.44 11.03 -0.42
CA VAL A 161 8.17 11.57 0.74
C VAL A 161 8.71 12.97 0.45
N ALA A 162 9.06 13.25 -0.81
CA ALA A 162 9.47 14.59 -1.22
C ALA A 162 8.29 15.57 -1.27
N GLU A 163 7.07 15.10 -1.60
CA GLU A 163 5.90 15.96 -1.84
C GLU A 163 4.93 16.10 -0.65
N LEU A 164 4.85 15.11 0.24
CA LEU A 164 3.85 15.06 1.30
C LEU A 164 4.23 15.95 2.49
N ASN A 165 3.21 16.59 3.06
CA ASN A 165 3.28 17.31 4.33
C ASN A 165 2.62 16.55 5.50
N VAL A 166 2.08 15.37 5.21
CA VAL A 166 1.47 14.41 6.14
C VAL A 166 2.21 13.08 6.06
N PRO A 167 2.13 12.20 7.07
CA PRO A 167 2.79 10.90 7.02
C PRO A 167 2.26 10.02 5.89
N LEU A 168 3.15 9.22 5.30
CA LEU A 168 2.81 8.17 4.35
C LEU A 168 2.62 6.83 5.06
N ILE A 169 1.52 6.15 4.77
CA ILE A 169 1.23 4.78 5.20
C ILE A 169 1.59 3.86 4.03
N ALA A 170 2.61 3.02 4.23
CA ALA A 170 2.85 1.84 3.41
C ALA A 170 2.07 0.64 3.98
N PHE A 171 1.86 -0.41 3.17
CA PHE A 171 1.16 -1.60 3.64
C PHE A 171 1.57 -2.84 2.86
N ALA A 172 1.33 -4.00 3.47
CA ALA A 172 1.48 -5.31 2.85
C ALA A 172 0.34 -6.24 3.28
N GLY A 173 0.08 -7.26 2.46
CA GLY A 173 -0.86 -8.33 2.82
C GLY A 173 -0.30 -9.20 3.94
N ALA A 174 -1.11 -9.54 4.94
CA ALA A 174 -0.69 -10.50 5.96
C ALA A 174 -0.45 -11.91 5.34
N PRO A 175 0.45 -12.72 5.93
CA PRO A 175 0.79 -14.04 5.39
C PRO A 175 -0.42 -14.94 5.14
N PHE A 176 -1.39 -14.97 6.07
CA PHE A 176 -2.61 -15.76 5.89
C PHE A 176 -3.45 -15.28 4.71
N THR A 177 -3.68 -13.97 4.59
CA THR A 177 -4.43 -13.38 3.48
C THR A 177 -3.78 -13.71 2.14
N MET A 178 -2.45 -13.57 2.06
CA MET A 178 -1.70 -13.90 0.85
C MET A 178 -1.80 -15.40 0.55
N ALA A 179 -1.61 -16.27 1.55
CA ALA A 179 -1.76 -17.71 1.39
C ALA A 179 -3.16 -18.10 0.89
N SER A 180 -4.23 -17.46 1.40
CA SER A 180 -5.59 -17.71 0.91
C SER A 180 -5.74 -17.40 -0.57
N TYR A 181 -5.22 -16.27 -1.07
CA TYR A 181 -5.25 -15.98 -2.50
C TYR A 181 -4.47 -17.01 -3.32
N LEU A 182 -3.26 -17.37 -2.86
CA LEU A 182 -2.38 -18.31 -3.56
C LEU A 182 -2.97 -19.74 -3.61
N VAL A 183 -3.75 -20.15 -2.60
CA VAL A 183 -4.39 -21.47 -2.54
C VAL A 183 -5.73 -21.49 -3.28
N GLU A 184 -6.59 -20.49 -3.07
CA GLU A 184 -7.94 -20.46 -3.68
C GLU A 184 -7.88 -20.16 -5.17
N GLY A 185 -6.91 -19.36 -5.61
CA GLY A 185 -6.69 -19.04 -7.02
C GLY A 185 -7.57 -17.91 -7.57
N GLY A 186 -8.49 -17.39 -6.75
CA GLY A 186 -9.39 -16.31 -7.11
C GLY A 186 -10.24 -15.89 -5.92
N PRO A 187 -11.13 -14.91 -6.09
CA PRO A 187 -12.03 -14.51 -5.02
C PRO A 187 -13.00 -15.64 -4.69
N SER A 188 -13.02 -16.06 -3.42
CA SER A 188 -13.98 -17.07 -2.95
C SER A 188 -15.42 -16.55 -3.13
N ARG A 189 -16.26 -17.33 -3.83
CA ARG A 189 -17.69 -17.02 -4.05
C ARG A 189 -18.62 -17.64 -2.99
N THR A 190 -18.08 -18.18 -1.91
CA THR A 190 -18.84 -18.89 -0.88
C THR A 190 -19.61 -17.90 -0.02
N HIS A 191 -20.77 -17.47 -0.53
CA HIS A 191 -21.86 -16.99 0.30
C HIS A 191 -22.44 -18.25 0.96
N GLY A 192 -21.98 -18.56 2.17
CA GLY A 192 -22.59 -19.63 2.96
C GLY A 192 -24.06 -19.29 3.18
N LEU A 193 -24.94 -20.10 2.59
CA LEU A 193 -26.30 -20.33 3.07
C LEU A 193 -26.29 -21.65 3.83
#